data_AF-A0A0P9FEY3-F1
#
_entry.id   AF-A0A0P9FEY3-F1
#
_cell.length_a   1.000
_cell.length_b   1.000
_cell.length_c   1.000
_cell.angle_alpha   90.00
_cell.angle_beta   90.00
_cell.angle_gamma   90.00
#
_symmetry.space_group_name_H-M   'P 1'
#
loop_
_entity.id
_entity.type
_entity.pdbx_description
1 polymer ?
#
loop_
_entity_poly.entity_id
_entity_poly.type
_entity_poly.pdbx_seq_one_letter_code
_entity_poly.pdbx_strand_id
1 'polypeptide(L)' 'MYETNMYEGMIAETVAIPGSGGELIGAYMARPLGAGPFPGVVLAHHMPGWDEWYREATRKFAHHGYVC' A
#
# COMPACT_ATOMS: atom_id res chain seq x y z
N MET A 1 -20.65 -11.99 -4.56
CA MET A 1 -21.44 -11.19 -3.61
C MET A 1 -20.58 -11.04 -2.37
N TYR A 2 -20.48 -9.86 -1.77
CA TYR A 2 -19.65 -9.64 -0.58
C TYR A 2 -20.41 -10.14 0.67
N GLU A 3 -19.77 -10.91 1.55
CA GLU A 3 -20.36 -11.34 2.82
C GLU A 3 -19.61 -10.74 4.01
N THR A 4 -20.36 -10.29 5.02
CA THR A 4 -19.80 -9.57 6.18
C THR A 4 -18.97 -10.43 7.12
N ASN A 5 -18.97 -11.75 6.94
CA ASN A 5 -18.16 -12.71 7.68
C ASN A 5 -16.85 -13.09 6.96
N MET A 6 -16.63 -12.58 5.74
CA MET A 6 -15.38 -12.79 5.02
C MET A 6 -14.23 -12.14 5.78
N TYR A 7 -13.13 -12.88 5.93
CA TYR A 7 -11.94 -12.31 6.54
C TYR A 7 -11.37 -11.23 5.62
N GLU A 8 -11.32 -10.01 6.12
CA GLU A 8 -10.68 -8.88 5.47
C GLU A 8 -9.68 -8.26 6.41
N GLY A 9 -8.43 -8.22 5.98
CA GLY A 9 -7.34 -7.63 6.73
C GLY A 9 -6.37 -6.96 5.78
N MET A 10 -5.77 -5.88 6.25
CA MET A 10 -4.65 -5.24 5.57
C MET A 10 -3.63 -4.76 6.60
N ILE A 11 -2.38 -4.69 6.19
CA ILE A 11 -1.36 -3.92 6.91
C ILE A 11 -1.10 -2.67 6.10
N ALA A 12 -1.01 -1.54 6.79
CA ALA A 12 -0.58 -0.27 6.21
C ALA A 12 0.50 0.33 7.09
N GLU A 13 1.71 0.47 6.55
CA GLU A 13 2.91 0.78 7.31
C GLU A 13 3.86 1.68 6.52
N THR A 14 4.79 2.30 7.23
CA THR A 14 5.92 2.97 6.57
C THR A 14 7.05 1.97 6.47
N VAL A 15 7.48 1.68 5.25
CA VAL A 15 8.60 0.79 4.95
C VAL A 15 9.82 1.59 4.51
N ALA A 16 10.99 0.97 4.56
CA ALA A 16 12.21 1.51 3.99
C ALA A 16 12.58 0.70 2.74
N ILE A 17 12.84 1.39 1.63
CA ILE A 17 13.29 0.79 0.37
C ILE A 17 14.62 1.42 -0.07
N PRO A 18 15.52 0.67 -0.74
CA PRO A 18 16.75 1.24 -1.27
C PRO A 18 16.44 2.18 -2.44
N GLY A 19 16.91 3.42 -2.34
CA GLY A 19 16.95 4.39 -3.43
C GLY A 19 18.04 4.09 -4.43
N SER A 20 18.13 4.92 -5.48
CA SER A 20 19.09 4.72 -6.57
C SER A 20 20.55 4.78 -6.12
N GLY A 21 20.87 5.53 -5.05
CA GLY A 21 22.23 5.59 -4.49
C GLY A 21 22.48 4.58 -3.36
N GLY A 22 21.51 3.72 -3.04
CA GLY A 22 21.57 2.77 -1.93
C GLY A 22 21.15 3.36 -0.58
N GLU A 23 20.86 4.65 -0.49
CA GLU A 23 20.22 5.24 0.68
C GLU A 23 18.81 4.67 0.89
N LEU A 24 18.42 4.48 2.15
CA LEU A 24 17.07 4.07 2.47
C LEU A 24 16.12 5.27 2.35
N ILE A 25 15.09 5.13 1.52
CA ILE A 25 13.98 6.08 1.45
C ILE A 25 12.74 5.46 2.09
N GLY A 26 11.92 6.28 2.72
CA GLY A 26 10.62 5.83 3.21
C GLY A 26 9.66 5.60 2.05
N ALA A 27 8.73 4.67 2.24
CA ALA A 27 7.52 4.55 1.43
C ALA A 27 6.34 4.23 2.35
N TYR A 28 5.15 4.74 2.03
CA TYR A 28 3.92 4.28 2.67
C TYR A 28 3.34 3.13 1.85
N MET A 29 3.25 1.96 2.46
CA MET A 29 2.81 0.73 1.81
C MET A 29 1.54 0.20 2.48
N ALA A 30 0.57 -0.25 1.70
CA ALA A 30 -0.54 -1.05 2.17
C ALA A 30 -0.68 -2.34 1.35
N ARG A 31 -0.99 -3.45 2.03
CA ARG A 31 -1.21 -4.74 1.39
C ARG A 31 -2.32 -5.54 2.06
N PRO A 32 -3.08 -6.35 1.30
CA PRO A 32 -3.98 -7.32 1.89
C PRO A 32 -3.23 -8.35 2.74
N LEU A 33 -3.89 -8.86 3.78
CA LEU A 33 -3.46 -10.03 4.55
C LEU A 33 -4.00 -11.29 3.88
N GLY A 34 -3.14 -12.29 3.64
CA GLY A 34 -3.52 -13.54 3.00
C GLY A 34 -2.34 -14.23 2.32
N ALA A 35 -2.60 -15.41 1.73
CA ALA A 35 -1.57 -16.27 1.16
C ALA A 35 -0.94 -15.71 -0.15
N GLY A 36 -1.57 -14.75 -0.81
CA GLY A 36 -1.06 -14.16 -2.06
C GLY A 36 -0.89 -15.19 -3.21
N PRO A 37 -0.36 -14.77 -4.38
CA PRO A 37 0.20 -13.46 -4.70
C PRO A 37 -0.87 -12.38 -4.95
N PHE A 38 -0.50 -11.12 -4.74
CA PHE A 38 -1.34 -9.95 -5.02
C PHE A 38 -0.68 -9.10 -6.12
N PRO A 39 -1.45 -8.54 -7.07
CA PRO A 39 -0.91 -7.58 -8.03
C PRO A 39 -0.38 -6.32 -7.33
N GLY A 40 0.66 -5.70 -7.90
CA GLY A 40 1.30 -4.50 -7.35
C GLY A 40 0.94 -3.23 -8.11
N VAL A 41 0.79 -2.12 -7.38
CA VAL A 41 0.63 -0.76 -7.91
C VAL A 41 1.68 0.14 -7.26
N VAL A 42 2.32 1.02 -8.04
CA VAL A 42 3.22 2.05 -7.49
C VAL A 42 2.53 3.40 -7.63
N LEU A 43 2.19 4.01 -6.49
CA LEU A 43 1.58 5.33 -6.46
C LEU A 43 2.65 6.42 -6.26
N ALA A 44 3.02 7.10 -7.34
CA ALA A 44 3.97 8.21 -7.30
C ALA A 44 3.27 9.50 -6.85
N HIS A 45 3.75 10.11 -5.76
CA HIS A 45 3.14 11.31 -5.21
C HIS A 45 3.67 12.61 -5.82
N HIS A 46 2.83 13.64 -5.82
CA HIS A 46 3.24 15.01 -6.13
C HIS A 46 3.85 15.69 -4.89
N MET A 47 4.35 16.91 -5.07
CA MET A 47 4.77 17.77 -3.96
C MET A 47 3.51 18.36 -3.29
N PRO A 48 3.23 18.11 -2.00
CA PRO A 48 4.17 18.14 -0.87
C PRO A 48 4.62 16.78 -0.30
N GLY A 49 4.22 15.65 -0.85
CA GLY A 49 4.54 14.34 -0.27
C GLY A 49 3.35 13.39 -0.20
N TRP A 50 3.41 12.42 0.72
CA TRP A 50 2.27 11.58 1.10
C TRP A 50 1.33 12.34 2.03
N ASP A 51 0.56 13.24 1.44
CA ASP A 51 -0.60 13.82 2.09
C ASP A 51 -1.63 12.73 2.47
N GLU A 52 -2.72 13.17 3.10
CA GLU A 52 -3.80 12.27 3.51
C GLU A 52 -4.38 11.50 2.32
N TRP A 53 -4.49 12.14 1.16
CA TRP A 53 -5.07 11.54 -0.04
C TRP A 53 -4.21 10.39 -0.56
N TYR A 54 -2.89 10.54 -0.62
CA TYR A 54 -2.01 9.45 -1.04
C TYR A 54 -2.10 8.26 -0.11
N ARG A 55 -2.12 8.49 1.21
CA ARG A 55 -2.26 7.41 2.18
C ARG A 55 -3.61 6.72 2.07
N GLU A 56 -4.68 7.48 1.84
CA GLU A 56 -6.02 6.94 1.60
C GLU A 56 -6.09 6.13 0.30
N ALA A 57 -5.54 6.65 -0.79
CA ALA A 57 -5.48 5.98 -2.08
C ALA A 57 -4.69 4.65 -1.99
N THR A 58 -3.52 4.64 -1.35
CA THR A 58 -2.75 3.42 -1.09
C THR A 58 -3.56 2.37 -0.33
N ARG A 59 -4.30 2.77 0.72
CA ARG A 59 -5.19 1.85 1.46
C ARG A 59 -6.37 1.37 0.63
N LYS A 60 -6.93 2.21 -0.25
CA LYS A 60 -8.01 1.81 -1.18
C LYS A 60 -7.52 0.74 -2.16
N PHE A 61 -6.31 0.88 -2.71
CA PHE A 61 -5.72 -0.17 -3.55
C PHE A 61 -5.58 -1.49 -2.78
N ALA A 62 -5.09 -1.45 -1.55
CA ALA A 62 -5.03 -2.64 -0.67
C ALA A 62 -6.40 -3.26 -0.39
N HIS A 63 -7.42 -2.44 -0.12
CA HIS A 63 -8.79 -2.92 0.04
C HIS A 63 -9.31 -3.64 -1.22
N HIS A 64 -8.86 -3.23 -2.42
CA HIS A 64 -9.21 -3.86 -3.69
C HIS A 64 -8.29 -5.02 -4.10
N GLY A 65 -7.42 -5.49 -3.21
CA GLY A 65 -6.58 -6.68 -3.46
C GLY A 65 -5.23 -6.38 -4.10
N TYR A 66 -4.78 -5.12 -4.14
CA TYR A 66 -3.48 -4.73 -4.67
C TYR A 66 -2.48 -4.45 -3.54
N VAL A 67 -1.22 -4.82 -3.72
CA VAL A 67 -0.13 -4.25 -2.93
C VAL A 67 0.16 -2.86 -3.49
N CYS A 68 0.12 -1.83 -2.67
CA CYS A 68 0.37 -0.45 -3.09
C CYS A 68 1.31 0.27 -2.13
#